data_AF-A0A354FMX0-F1
#
_entry.id   AF-A0A354FMX0-F1
#
_cell.length_a   1.000
_cell.length_b   1.000
_cell.length_c   1.000
_cell.angle_alpha   90.00
_cell.angle_beta   90.00
_cell.angle_gamma   90.00
#
_symmetry.space_group_name_H-M   'P 1'
#
loop_
_entity.id
_entity.type
_entity.pdbx_description
1 polymer ?
#
loop_
_entity_poly.entity_id
_entity_poly.type
_entity_poly.pdbx_seq_one_letter_code
_entity_poly.pdbx_strand_id
1 'polypeptide(L)'
;ALEEGVHLLEHHFYDRAMVEFNQALALSHEEALASIKELFEDPQFANDVEALRSLGSNLLAKNPDDLDLANQLGNAERRQGNWQSAKRFYLHCLRHNPNVQFPAYNLAATIARTDHVDGAAVSALQPFEQAPGFILPDLEPLLPPLEELQKQVLEKEEAAAAEA
;
A
#
# COMPACT_ATOMS: atom_id res chain seq x y z
N ALA A 1 16.29 11.32 22.57
CA ALA A 1 15.85 10.21 21.70
C ALA A 1 14.35 10.25 21.51
N LEU A 2 13.51 9.86 22.48
CA LEU A 2 12.05 9.83 22.27
C LEU A 2 11.45 11.21 21.96
N GLU A 3 11.66 12.20 22.83
CA GLU A 3 11.17 13.58 22.64
C GLU A 3 11.66 14.21 21.33
N GLU A 4 12.95 14.02 21.01
CA GLU A 4 13.53 14.50 19.74
C GLU A 4 12.90 13.80 18.53
N GLY A 5 12.61 12.49 18.63
CA GLY A 5 11.89 11.74 17.61
C GLY A 5 10.49 12.32 17.34
N VAL A 6 9.75 12.66 18.40
CA VAL A 6 8.44 13.33 18.29
C VAL A 6 8.58 14.71 17.65
N HIS A 7 9.52 15.52 18.11
CA HIS A 7 9.77 16.85 17.56
C HIS A 7 10.11 16.80 16.06
N LEU A 8 10.96 15.85 15.64
CA LEU A 8 11.32 15.66 14.23
C LEU A 8 10.13 15.16 13.40
N LEU A 9 9.27 14.30 13.97
CA LEU A 9 8.07 13.80 13.33
C LEU A 9 7.09 14.95 13.03
N GLU A 10 6.81 15.80 14.02
CA GLU A 10 5.93 16.98 13.86
C GLU A 10 6.45 17.98 12.81
N HIS A 11 7.78 18.08 12.66
CA HIS A 11 8.44 18.91 11.65
C HIS A 11 8.70 18.17 10.32
N HIS A 12 8.08 17.01 10.12
CA HIS A 12 8.12 16.23 8.87
C HIS A 12 9.52 15.72 8.49
N PHE A 13 10.44 15.61 9.45
CA PHE A 13 11.77 15.02 9.28
C PHE A 13 11.74 13.50 9.54
N TYR A 14 10.89 12.78 8.81
CA TYR A 14 10.51 11.39 9.10
C TYR A 14 11.67 10.39 9.19
N ASP A 15 12.66 10.51 8.31
CA ASP A 15 13.81 9.60 8.32
C ASP A 15 14.69 9.82 9.56
N ARG A 16 14.82 11.08 10.03
CA ARG A 16 15.54 11.38 11.27
C ARG A 16 14.72 10.96 12.50
N ALA A 17 13.41 11.20 12.47
CA ALA A 17 12.50 10.72 13.51
C ALA A 17 12.61 9.20 13.67
N MET A 18 12.65 8.45 12.57
CA MET A 18 12.83 6.99 12.57
C MET A 18 14.12 6.57 13.30
N VAL A 19 15.22 7.30 13.10
CA VAL A 19 16.50 7.02 13.77
C VAL A 19 16.40 7.28 15.26
N GLU A 20 15.81 8.40 15.67
CA GLU A 20 15.64 8.76 17.09
C GLU A 20 14.70 7.80 17.83
N PHE A 21 13.63 7.34 17.18
CA PHE A 21 12.74 6.30 17.72
C PHE A 21 13.47 4.96 17.88
N ASN A 22 14.30 4.56 16.92
CA ASN A 22 15.14 3.36 17.06
C ASN A 22 16.11 3.48 18.25
N GLN A 23 16.70 4.65 18.46
CA GLN A 23 17.55 4.90 19.63
C GLN A 23 16.75 4.86 20.93
N ALA A 24 15.55 5.46 20.97
CA ALA A 24 14.67 5.44 22.12
C ALA A 24 14.29 3.99 22.51
N LEU A 25 13.92 3.18 21.52
CA LEU A 25 13.61 1.75 21.68
C LEU A 25 14.80 0.93 22.19
N ALA A 26 16.04 1.38 21.95
CA ALA A 26 17.24 0.73 22.47
C ALA A 26 17.56 1.12 23.93
N LEU A 27 17.11 2.31 24.37
CA LEU A 27 17.36 2.83 25.73
C LEU A 27 16.25 2.43 26.71
N SER A 28 14.99 2.63 26.34
CA SER A 28 13.80 2.33 27.15
C SER A 28 12.77 1.65 26.27
N HIS A 29 12.89 0.33 26.10
CA HIS A 29 12.13 -0.41 25.10
C HIS A 29 10.61 -0.29 25.28
N GLU A 30 10.11 -0.56 26.48
CA GLU A 30 8.66 -0.63 26.76
C GLU A 30 7.99 0.74 26.65
N GLU A 31 8.59 1.77 27.26
CA GLU A 31 8.09 3.15 27.23
C GLU A 31 8.09 3.71 25.81
N ALA A 32 9.22 3.59 25.10
CA ALA A 32 9.31 4.10 23.74
C ALA A 32 8.35 3.37 22.79
N LEU A 33 8.19 2.06 22.94
CA LEU A 33 7.24 1.28 22.13
C LEU A 33 5.80 1.74 22.37
N ALA A 34 5.42 1.98 23.63
CA ALA A 34 4.09 2.48 23.97
C ALA A 34 3.83 3.87 23.36
N SER A 35 4.78 4.81 23.49
CA SER A 35 4.65 6.15 22.91
C SER A 35 4.61 6.15 21.38
N ILE A 36 5.44 5.33 20.72
CA ILE A 36 5.42 5.21 19.26
C ILE A 36 4.09 4.62 18.78
N LYS A 37 3.50 3.69 19.53
CA LYS A 37 2.18 3.13 19.22
C LYS A 37 1.08 4.19 19.35
N GLU A 38 1.09 4.98 20.42
CA GLU A 38 0.15 6.08 20.61
C GLU A 38 0.23 7.09 19.45
N LEU A 39 1.44 7.48 19.03
CA LEU A 39 1.65 8.36 17.88
C LEU A 39 1.17 7.74 16.57
N PHE A 40 1.34 6.43 16.37
CA PHE A 40 0.88 5.74 15.17
C PHE A 40 -0.65 5.72 15.06
N GLU A 41 -1.34 5.65 16.19
CA GLU A 41 -2.81 5.66 16.27
C GLU A 41 -3.41 7.08 16.29
N ASP A 42 -2.57 8.12 16.39
CA ASP A 42 -3.01 9.52 16.43
C ASP A 42 -3.65 9.96 15.10
N PRO A 43 -4.89 10.46 15.11
CA PRO A 43 -5.58 10.96 13.92
C PRO A 43 -4.81 12.03 13.14
N GLN A 44 -3.92 12.78 13.78
CA GLN A 44 -3.12 13.81 13.11
C GLN A 44 -2.18 13.21 12.04
N PHE A 45 -1.71 11.99 12.26
CA PHE A 45 -0.80 11.29 11.33
C PHE A 45 -1.50 10.28 10.43
N ALA A 46 -2.80 10.03 10.63
CA ALA A 46 -3.52 8.97 9.91
C ALA A 46 -3.52 9.09 8.37
N ASN A 47 -3.36 10.32 7.85
CA ASN A 47 -3.27 10.58 6.41
C ASN A 47 -1.84 10.90 5.94
N ASP A 48 -0.87 10.94 6.83
CA ASP A 48 0.53 11.21 6.54
C ASP A 48 1.26 9.87 6.39
N VAL A 49 1.42 9.43 5.14
CA VAL A 49 1.97 8.11 4.83
C VAL A 49 3.43 8.00 5.24
N GLU A 50 4.18 9.09 5.12
CA GLU A 50 5.58 9.17 5.48
C GLU A 50 5.76 9.11 7.01
N ALA A 51 4.89 9.77 7.79
CA ALA A 51 4.82 9.61 9.25
C ALA A 51 4.48 8.18 9.64
N LEU A 52 3.41 7.61 9.07
CA LEU A 52 2.97 6.24 9.35
C LEU A 52 4.07 5.23 9.00
N ARG A 53 4.79 5.45 7.89
CA ARG A 53 5.95 4.61 7.50
C ARG A 53 7.06 4.69 8.54
N SER A 54 7.40 5.89 9.02
CA SER A 54 8.44 6.10 10.03
C SER A 54 8.11 5.41 11.35
N LEU A 55 6.89 5.64 11.86
CA LEU A 55 6.39 5.05 13.11
C LEU A 55 6.19 3.54 12.98
N GLY A 56 5.45 3.10 11.96
CA GLY A 56 5.10 1.69 11.78
C GLY A 56 6.29 0.81 11.41
N SER A 57 7.33 1.33 10.74
CA SER A 57 8.56 0.55 10.51
C SER A 57 9.29 0.23 11.82
N ASN A 58 9.30 1.16 12.78
CA ASN A 58 9.85 0.92 14.11
C ASN A 58 9.04 -0.15 14.87
N LEU A 59 7.71 -0.04 14.84
CA LEU A 59 6.81 -1.00 15.48
C LEU A 59 6.95 -2.41 14.88
N LEU A 60 6.94 -2.52 13.54
CA LEU A 60 7.04 -3.79 12.83
C LEU A 60 8.43 -4.44 13.01
N ALA A 61 9.49 -3.64 13.14
CA ALA A 61 10.82 -4.16 13.46
C ALA A 61 10.89 -4.83 14.85
N LYS A 62 10.02 -4.45 15.79
CA LYS A 62 9.93 -5.05 17.13
C LYS A 62 8.96 -6.22 17.19
N ASN A 63 7.88 -6.16 16.43
CA ASN A 63 6.95 -7.28 16.27
C ASN A 63 6.74 -7.61 14.78
N PRO A 64 7.65 -8.37 14.15
CA PRO A 64 7.52 -8.71 12.72
C PRO A 64 6.28 -9.54 12.39
N ASP A 65 5.68 -10.20 13.39
CA ASP A 65 4.46 -11.01 13.23
C ASP A 65 3.18 -10.18 13.38
N ASP A 66 3.27 -8.86 13.53
CA ASP A 66 2.11 -7.96 13.49
C ASP A 66 1.62 -7.77 12.05
N LEU A 67 0.84 -8.76 11.59
CA LEU A 67 0.36 -8.82 10.22
C LEU A 67 -0.66 -7.72 9.90
N ASP A 68 -1.38 -7.24 10.92
CA ASP A 68 -2.34 -6.15 10.78
C ASP A 68 -1.60 -4.83 10.55
N LEU A 69 -0.56 -4.54 11.34
CA LEU A 69 0.31 -3.39 11.12
C LEU A 69 0.98 -3.44 9.74
N ALA A 70 1.53 -4.59 9.35
CA ALA A 70 2.13 -4.75 8.03
C ALA A 70 1.10 -4.50 6.90
N ASN A 71 -0.14 -4.97 7.05
CA ASN A 71 -1.22 -4.71 6.09
C ASN A 71 -1.60 -3.21 6.04
N GLN A 72 -1.64 -2.53 7.19
CA GLN A 72 -1.90 -1.08 7.26
C GLN A 72 -0.81 -0.26 6.56
N LEU A 73 0.47 -0.60 6.80
CA LEU A 73 1.61 0.02 6.10
C LEU A 73 1.54 -0.22 4.59
N GLY A 74 1.23 -1.45 4.17
CA GLY A 74 1.01 -1.77 2.75
C GLY A 74 -0.10 -0.91 2.13
N ASN A 75 -1.21 -0.71 2.84
CA ASN A 75 -2.33 0.13 2.39
C ASN A 75 -1.92 1.61 2.28
N ALA A 76 -1.13 2.13 3.22
CA ALA A 76 -0.64 3.50 3.18
C ALA A 76 0.27 3.72 1.95
N GLU A 77 1.24 2.85 1.72
CA GLU A 77 2.11 2.88 0.53
C GLU A 77 1.31 2.77 -0.77
N ARG A 78 0.29 1.92 -0.80
CA ARG A 78 -0.59 1.74 -1.96
C ARG A 78 -1.37 3.02 -2.28
N ARG A 79 -1.83 3.78 -1.28
CA ARG A 79 -2.55 5.04 -1.50
C ARG A 79 -1.66 6.12 -2.15
N GLN A 80 -0.37 6.14 -1.85
CA GLN A 80 0.60 7.07 -2.48
C GLN A 80 1.11 6.59 -3.84
N GLY A 81 0.68 5.42 -4.32
CA GLY A 81 1.18 4.83 -5.55
C GLY A 81 2.58 4.21 -5.43
N ASN A 82 3.07 3.98 -4.21
CA ASN A 82 4.32 3.28 -3.95
C ASN A 82 4.13 1.76 -4.08
N TRP A 83 3.76 1.30 -5.27
CA TRP A 83 3.27 -0.05 -5.52
C TRP A 83 4.26 -1.16 -5.10
N GLN A 84 5.57 -0.92 -5.27
CA GLN A 84 6.60 -1.90 -4.90
C GLN A 84 6.74 -2.04 -3.38
N SER A 85 6.67 -0.92 -2.64
CA SER A 85 6.67 -0.94 -1.17
C SER A 85 5.42 -1.65 -0.65
N ALA A 86 4.25 -1.32 -1.19
CA ALA A 86 2.99 -1.99 -0.85
C ALA A 86 3.06 -3.51 -1.07
N LYS A 87 3.56 -3.96 -2.24
CA LYS A 87 3.79 -5.38 -2.54
C LYS A 87 4.64 -6.07 -1.48
N ARG A 88 5.75 -5.44 -1.05
CA ARG A 88 6.66 -6.01 -0.03
C ARG A 88 5.95 -6.25 1.30
N PHE A 89 5.09 -5.34 1.74
CA PHE A 89 4.33 -5.48 2.98
C PHE A 89 3.26 -6.57 2.87
N TYR A 90 2.49 -6.64 1.78
CA TYR A 90 1.50 -7.71 1.64
C TYR A 90 2.14 -9.09 1.52
N LEU A 91 3.25 -9.19 0.78
CA LEU A 91 4.03 -10.42 0.72
C LEU A 91 4.64 -10.79 2.08
N HIS A 92 4.97 -9.80 2.92
CA HIS A 92 5.37 -10.06 4.30
C HIS A 92 4.26 -10.77 5.07
N CYS A 93 3.04 -10.23 5.05
CA CYS A 93 1.90 -10.88 5.71
C CYS A 93 1.70 -12.32 5.22
N LEU A 94 1.73 -12.55 3.90
CA LEU A 94 1.48 -13.86 3.30
C LEU A 94 2.60 -14.88 3.55
N ARG A 95 3.86 -14.42 3.72
CA ARG A 95 4.97 -15.30 4.11
C ARG A 95 4.82 -15.80 5.54
N HIS A 96 4.35 -14.94 6.45
CA HIS A 96 4.17 -15.30 7.86
C HIS A 96 2.89 -16.11 8.09
N ASN A 97 1.79 -15.73 7.43
CA ASN A 97 0.55 -16.48 7.42
C ASN A 97 -0.14 -16.41 6.05
N PRO A 98 -0.06 -17.48 5.25
CA PRO A 98 -0.68 -17.54 3.92
C PRO A 98 -2.21 -17.41 3.92
N ASN A 99 -2.86 -17.65 5.06
CA ASN A 99 -4.33 -17.68 5.17
C ASN A 99 -4.93 -16.33 5.61
N VAL A 100 -4.12 -15.28 5.80
CA VAL A 100 -4.64 -13.94 6.11
C VAL A 100 -5.31 -13.37 4.87
N GLN A 101 -6.60 -13.08 4.99
CA GLN A 101 -7.46 -12.76 3.86
C GLN A 101 -7.08 -11.42 3.18
N PHE A 102 -6.97 -10.32 3.94
CA PHE A 102 -6.80 -8.99 3.35
C PHE A 102 -5.50 -8.79 2.53
N PRO A 103 -4.32 -9.25 2.98
CA PRO A 103 -3.08 -9.07 2.24
C PRO A 103 -3.06 -9.73 0.86
N ALA A 104 -3.72 -10.89 0.68
CA ALA A 104 -3.82 -11.54 -0.62
C ALA A 104 -4.59 -10.68 -1.63
N TYR A 105 -5.73 -10.12 -1.22
CA TYR A 105 -6.53 -9.24 -2.06
C TYR A 105 -5.83 -7.91 -2.34
N ASN A 106 -5.22 -7.31 -1.32
CA ASN A 106 -4.50 -6.07 -1.48
C ASN A 106 -3.28 -6.21 -2.39
N LEU A 107 -2.60 -7.36 -2.35
CA LEU A 107 -1.54 -7.70 -3.29
C LEU A 107 -2.08 -7.80 -4.73
N ALA A 108 -3.20 -8.48 -4.94
CA ALA A 108 -3.83 -8.58 -6.26
C ALA A 108 -4.23 -7.20 -6.81
N ALA A 109 -4.86 -6.36 -6.00
CA ALA A 109 -5.22 -4.99 -6.37
C ALA A 109 -3.99 -4.09 -6.66
N THR A 110 -2.89 -4.31 -5.92
CA THR A 110 -1.63 -3.58 -6.15
C THR A 110 -0.94 -4.03 -7.44
N ILE A 111 -0.97 -5.34 -7.74
CA ILE A 111 -0.49 -5.87 -9.02
C ILE A 111 -1.34 -5.30 -10.16
N ALA A 112 -2.66 -5.24 -9.99
CA ALA A 112 -3.62 -4.73 -10.96
C ALA A 112 -3.39 -3.25 -11.37
N ARG A 113 -2.63 -2.47 -10.58
CA ARG A 113 -2.33 -1.05 -10.85
C ARG A 113 -0.91 -0.78 -11.32
N THR A 114 0.00 -1.74 -11.20
CA THR A 114 1.29 -1.68 -11.89
C THR A 114 1.05 -2.11 -13.34
N ASP A 115 1.58 -1.41 -14.34
CA ASP A 115 1.32 -1.51 -15.81
C ASP A 115 1.53 -2.88 -16.49
N HIS A 116 1.47 -3.97 -15.74
CA HIS A 116 1.49 -5.36 -16.18
C HIS A 116 0.25 -6.07 -15.64
N VAL A 117 -0.90 -5.88 -16.29
CA VAL A 117 -2.07 -6.73 -16.03
C VAL A 117 -3.01 -6.76 -17.22
N ASP A 118 -2.93 -7.89 -17.91
CA ASP A 118 -4.02 -8.48 -18.66
C ASP A 118 -5.25 -8.69 -17.76
N GLY A 119 -6.45 -8.72 -18.36
CA GLY A 119 -7.78 -8.67 -17.72
C GLY A 119 -8.12 -9.72 -16.64
N ALA A 120 -7.21 -10.63 -16.30
CA ALA A 120 -7.40 -11.63 -15.24
C ALA A 120 -7.49 -11.01 -13.82
N ALA A 121 -6.80 -9.89 -13.57
CA ALA A 121 -6.83 -9.26 -12.25
C ALA A 121 -8.18 -8.59 -11.92
N VAL A 122 -8.88 -8.09 -12.94
CA VAL A 122 -10.23 -7.49 -12.78
C VAL A 122 -11.23 -8.55 -12.34
N SER A 123 -11.25 -9.72 -12.98
CA SER A 123 -12.16 -10.82 -12.63
C SER A 123 -11.92 -11.39 -11.23
N ALA A 124 -10.69 -11.33 -10.72
CA ALA A 124 -10.36 -11.80 -9.37
C ALA A 124 -10.85 -10.85 -8.25
N LEU A 125 -11.03 -9.56 -8.56
CA LEU A 125 -11.42 -8.54 -7.59
C LEU A 125 -12.95 -8.34 -7.49
N GLN A 126 -13.68 -8.71 -8.54
CA GLN A 126 -15.14 -8.57 -8.64
C GLN A 126 -15.94 -9.12 -7.42
N PRO A 127 -15.57 -10.24 -6.77
CA PRO A 127 -16.30 -10.74 -5.61
C PRO A 127 -16.15 -9.88 -4.33
N PHE A 128 -15.13 -9.01 -4.27
CA PHE A 128 -14.76 -8.26 -3.06
C PHE A 128 -15.23 -6.80 -3.07
N GLU A 129 -15.89 -6.37 -4.15
CA GLU A 129 -16.36 -4.99 -4.32
C GLU A 129 -17.34 -4.50 -3.26
N GLN A 130 -18.01 -5.41 -2.56
CA GLN A 130 -19.05 -5.11 -1.58
C GLN A 130 -18.56 -5.20 -0.12
N ALA A 131 -17.24 -5.40 0.11
CA ALA A 131 -16.70 -5.57 1.46
C ALA A 131 -16.59 -4.21 2.20
N PRO A 132 -17.10 -4.07 3.44
CA PRO A 132 -16.95 -2.83 4.21
C PRO A 132 -15.47 -2.57 4.56
N GLY A 133 -15.02 -1.32 4.36
CA GLY A 133 -13.60 -0.92 4.52
C GLY A 133 -12.75 -1.06 3.24
N PHE A 134 -13.36 -1.51 2.14
CA PHE A 134 -12.75 -1.56 0.82
C PHE A 134 -12.72 -0.17 0.17
N ILE A 135 -11.56 0.23 -0.35
CA ILE A 135 -11.43 1.42 -1.21
C ILE A 135 -11.06 0.92 -2.60
N LEU A 136 -12.05 0.89 -3.49
CA LEU A 136 -11.84 0.79 -4.93
C LEU A 136 -10.97 1.96 -5.39
N PRO A 137 -9.90 1.74 -6.15
CA PRO A 137 -9.31 2.83 -6.90
C PRO A 137 -10.32 3.31 -7.95
N ASP A 138 -10.33 4.62 -8.25
CA ASP A 138 -11.01 5.13 -9.44
C ASP A 138 -10.46 4.38 -10.66
N LEU A 139 -11.28 3.50 -11.22
CA LEU A 139 -10.96 2.75 -12.43
C LEU A 139 -11.32 3.66 -13.60
N GLU A 140 -10.37 4.46 -14.06
CA GLU A 140 -10.46 4.97 -15.43
C GLU A 140 -10.52 3.74 -16.37
N PRO A 141 -11.49 3.70 -17.31
CA PRO A 141 -11.66 2.54 -18.16
C PRO A 141 -10.34 2.26 -18.90
N LEU A 142 -9.70 1.14 -18.57
CA LEU A 142 -8.44 0.69 -19.18
C LEU A 142 -8.55 0.44 -20.69
N LEU A 143 -9.77 0.37 -21.21
CA LEU A 143 -10.09 0.23 -22.61
C LEU A 143 -11.29 1.12 -22.94
N PRO A 144 -11.30 1.79 -24.12
CA PRO A 144 -12.50 2.44 -24.62
C PRO A 144 -13.62 1.39 -24.82
N PRO A 145 -14.90 1.82 -24.88
CA PRO A 145 -16.02 0.90 -25.10
C PRO A 145 -15.75 -0.06 -26.26
N LEU A 146 -16.24 -1.30 -26.16
CA LEU A 146 -16.03 -2.36 -27.15
C LEU A 146 -16.32 -1.90 -28.59
N GLU A 147 -17.31 -1.04 -28.76
CA GLU A 147 -17.70 -0.42 -30.03
C GLU A 147 -16.55 0.38 -30.67
N GLU A 148 -15.78 1.11 -29.86
CA GLU A 148 -14.64 1.90 -30.30
C GLU A 148 -13.43 1.02 -30.63
N LEU A 149 -13.20 -0.06 -29.86
CA LEU A 149 -12.18 -1.05 -30.18
C LEU A 149 -12.48 -1.79 -31.49
N GLN A 150 -13.74 -2.18 -31.70
CA GLN A 150 -14.19 -2.83 -32.94
C GLN A 150 -13.97 -1.92 -34.14
N LYS A 151 -14.32 -0.64 -34.00
CA LYS A 151 -14.10 0.37 -35.04
C LYS A 151 -12.61 0.52 -35.39
N GLN A 152 -11.74 0.61 -34.38
CA GLN A 152 -10.29 0.73 -34.60
C GLN A 152 -9.66 -0.50 -35.25
N VAL A 153 -10.18 -1.70 -34.98
CA VAL A 153 -9.75 -2.94 -35.64
C VAL A 153 -10.18 -2.94 -37.10
N LEU A 154 -11.44 -2.62 -37.39
CA LEU A 154 -11.98 -2.51 -38.76
C LEU A 154 -11.21 -1.47 -39.58
N GLU A 155 -10.96 -0.28 -39.03
CA GLU A 155 -10.20 0.78 -39.71
C GLU A 155 -8.76 0.35 -40.01
N LYS A 156 -8.12 -0.44 -39.14
CA LYS A 156 -6.78 -0.99 -39.37
C LYS A 156 -6.76 -2.08 -40.43
N GLU A 157 -7.77 -2.94 -40.46
CA GLU A 157 -7.91 -3.98 -41.49
C GLU A 157 -8.18 -3.38 -42.87
N GLU A 158 -9.01 -2.33 -42.94
CA GLU A 158 -9.28 -1.58 -44.17
C GLU A 158 -8.03 -0.83 -44.66
N ALA A 159 -7.27 -0.20 -43.76
CA ALA A 159 -6.01 0.45 -44.11
C ALA A 159 -4.97 -0.55 -44.63
N ALA A 160 -4.83 -1.72 -43.99
CA ALA A 160 -3.91 -2.77 -44.43
C ALA A 160 -4.31 -3.38 -45.78
N ALA A 161 -5.60 -3.47 -46.09
CA ALA A 161 -6.12 -3.94 -47.37
C ALA A 161 -5.96 -2.91 -48.50
N ALA A 162 -5.90 -1.61 -48.18
CA ALA A 162 -5.68 -0.53 -49.15
C ALA A 162 -4.20 -0.35 -49.53
N GLU A 163 -3.27 -0.84 -48.71
CA GLU A 163 -1.82 -0.79 -48.95
C GLU A 163 -1.25 -2.06 -49.65
N ALA A 164 -2.09 -3.08 -49.91
CA ALA A 164 -1.73 -4.35 -50.56
C ALA A 164 -2.20 -4.42 -52.03
#